data_AF-A0A936M3M0-F1
#
_entry.id   AF-A0A936M3M0-F1
#
_cell.length_a   1.000
_cell.length_b   1.000
_cell.length_c   1.000
_cell.angle_alpha   90.00
_cell.angle_beta   90.00
_cell.angle_gamma   90.00
#
_symmetry.space_group_name_H-M   'P 1'
#
loop_
_entity.id
_entity.type
_entity.pdbx_description
1 polymer ?
#
loop_
_entity_poly.entity_id
_entity_poly.type
_entity_poly.pdbx_seq_one_letter_code
_entity_poly.pdbx_strand_id
1 'polypeptide(L)' 'MTRRVHFEAEAEAEYRQAGVWYESQRKGLGAEFFDEIDATIRQVLNFPRLGAPVPRVAGASAEGCTTIDPRYP' A
#
# COMPACT_ATOMS: atom_id res chain seq x y z
N MET A 1 -3.75 17.78 15.31
CA MET A 1 -2.71 17.55 14.29
C MET A 1 -3.23 16.51 13.31
N THR A 2 -3.64 16.92 12.11
CA THR A 2 -4.17 16.01 11.09
C THR A 2 -3.01 15.47 10.26
N ARG A 3 -2.66 14.19 10.41
CA ARG A 3 -1.68 13.53 9.54
C ARG A 3 -2.36 13.14 8.22
N ARG A 4 -1.68 13.36 7.10
CA ARG A 4 -2.12 12.95 5.77
C ARG A 4 -1.30 11.76 5.31
N VAL A 5 -1.95 10.79 4.67
CA VAL A 5 -1.31 9.69 3.97
C VAL A 5 -1.18 10.08 2.50
N HIS A 6 -0.03 9.77 1.93
CA HIS A 6 0.20 9.85 0.50
C HIS A 6 0.52 8.44 0.01
N PHE A 7 -0.19 7.99 -1.02
CA PHE A 7 0.09 6.73 -1.69
C PHE A 7 0.88 7.01 -2.96
N GLU A 8 1.93 6.23 -3.19
CA GLU A 8 2.61 6.21 -4.48
C GLU A 8 1.70 5.59 -5.54
N ALA A 9 1.86 6.00 -6.80
CA ALA A 9 1.03 5.53 -7.91
C ALA A 9 1.08 3.99 -8.07
N GLU A 10 2.26 3.39 -7.84
CA GLU A 10 2.45 1.94 -7.84
C GLU A 10 1.64 1.27 -6.74
N ALA A 11 1.67 1.81 -5.52
CA ALA A 11 0.90 1.29 -4.39
C ALA A 11 -0.62 1.40 -4.63
N GLU A 12 -1.10 2.48 -5.26
CA GLU A 12 -2.51 2.61 -5.63
C GLU A 12 -2.94 1.60 -6.71
N ALA A 13 -2.06 1.32 -7.67
CA ALA A 13 -2.30 0.30 -8.69
C ALA A 13 -2.36 -1.10 -8.06
N GLU A 14 -1.38 -1.45 -7.23
CA GLU A 14 -1.35 -2.73 -6.50
C GLU A 14 -2.58 -2.91 -5.60
N TYR A 15 -2.97 -1.86 -4.87
CA TYR A 15 -4.16 -1.86 -4.02
C TYR A 15 -5.43 -2.22 -4.80
N ARG A 16 -5.63 -1.59 -5.96
CA ARG A 16 -6.80 -1.87 -6.82
C ARG A 16 -6.75 -3.27 -7.43
N GLN A 17 -5.56 -3.72 -7.87
CA GLN A 17 -5.38 -5.07 -8.40
C GLN A 17 -5.68 -6.14 -7.34
N ALA A 18 -5.23 -5.93 -6.10
CA ALA A 18 -5.53 -6.82 -4.99
C ALA A 18 -7.03 -6.94 -4.74
N GLY A 19 -7.77 -5.81 -4.73
CA GLY A 19 -9.23 -5.85 -4.55
C GLY A 19 -9.95 -6.66 -5.63
N VAL A 20 -9.57 -6.51 -6.90
CA VAL A 20 -10.10 -7.31 -8.02
C VAL A 20 -9.78 -8.79 -7.83
N TRP A 21 -8.54 -9.11 -7.42
CA TRP A 21 -8.14 -10.48 -7.16
C TRP A 21 -8.96 -11.11 -6.04
N TYR A 22 -9.13 -10.43 -4.90
CA TYR A 22 -9.91 -10.94 -3.77
C TYR A 22 -11.39 -11.14 -4.12
N GLU A 23 -12.00 -10.22 -4.87
CA GLU A 23 -13.38 -10.38 -5.35
C GLU A 23 -13.54 -11.62 -6.23
N SER A 24 -12.52 -11.95 -7.04
CA SER A 24 -12.53 -13.17 -7.87
C SER A 24 -12.42 -14.46 -7.04
N GLN A 25 -11.85 -14.40 -5.84
CA GLN A 25 -11.75 -15.57 -4.95
C GLN A 25 -13.08 -15.87 -4.27
N ARG A 26 -13.79 -14.83 -3.83
CA ARG A 26 -15.11 -14.93 -3.23
C ARG A 26 -15.87 -13.62 -3.43
N LYS A 27 -17.10 -13.72 -3.92
CA LYS A 27 -17.99 -12.57 -4.06
C LYS A 27 -18.09 -11.80 -2.73
N GLY A 28 -17.82 -10.49 -2.77
CA GLY A 28 -17.82 -9.59 -1.61
C GLY A 28 -16.48 -9.45 -0.89
N LEU A 29 -15.50 -10.34 -1.14
CA LEU A 29 -14.22 -10.30 -0.45
C LEU A 29 -13.35 -9.12 -0.88
N GLY A 30 -13.54 -8.57 -2.09
CA GLY A 30 -12.83 -7.36 -2.50
C GLY A 30 -13.25 -6.14 -1.67
N ALA A 31 -14.54 -6.03 -1.34
CA ALA A 31 -15.04 -4.97 -0.46
C ALA A 31 -14.55 -5.14 0.99
N GLU A 32 -14.63 -6.36 1.53
CA GLU A 32 -14.08 -6.67 2.86
C GLU A 32 -12.58 -6.32 2.94
N PHE A 33 -11.81 -6.64 1.90
CA PHE A 33 -10.40 -6.28 1.82
C PHE A 33 -10.18 -4.76 1.90
N PHE A 34 -10.94 -3.97 1.13
CA PHE A 34 -10.81 -2.51 1.16
C PHE A 34 -11.16 -1.91 2.52
N ASP A 35 -12.23 -2.40 3.17
CA ASP A 35 -12.63 -1.95 4.50
C ASP A 35 -11.54 -2.19 5.55
N GLU A 36 -10.91 -3.36 5.52
CA GLU A 36 -9.83 -3.73 6.45
C GLU A 36 -8.54 -2.91 6.21
N ILE A 37 -8.21 -2.62 4.95
CA ILE A 37 -7.07 -1.75 4.63
C ILE A 37 -7.33 -0.32 5.10
N ASP A 38 -8.53 0.23 4.89
CA ASP A 38 -8.93 1.56 5.37
C ASP A 38 -8.94 1.64 6.91
N ALA A 39 -9.36 0.58 7.59
CA ALA A 39 -9.25 0.47 9.05
C ALA A 39 -7.78 0.49 9.51
N THR A 40 -6.92 -0.25 8.82
CA THR A 40 -5.49 -0.32 9.10
C THR A 40 -4.81 1.04 8.89
N ILE A 41 -5.11 1.74 7.80
CA ILE A 41 -4.57 3.08 7.52
C ILE A 41 -4.97 4.07 8.62
N ARG A 42 -6.24 4.05 9.06
CA ARG A 42 -6.69 4.86 10.20
C ARG A 42 -5.92 4.53 11.48
N GLN A 43 -5.62 3.26 11.72
CA GLN A 43 -4.83 2.84 12.87
C GLN A 43 -3.38 3.35 12.79
N VAL A 44 -2.74 3.27 11.62
CA VAL A 44 -1.38 3.80 11.39
C VAL A 44 -1.35 5.32 11.57
N LEU A 45 -2.38 6.02 11.10
CA LEU A 45 -2.50 7.48 11.31
C LEU A 45 -2.59 7.87 12.78
N ASN A 46 -3.31 7.07 13.59
CA ASN A 46 -3.43 7.27 15.03
C ASN A 46 -2.17 6.84 15.80
N PHE A 47 -1.47 5.81 15.32
CA PHE A 47 -0.29 5.24 15.96
C PHE A 47 0.86 5.02 14.95
N PRO A 48 1.58 6.09 14.53
CA PRO A 48 2.56 6.00 13.44
C PRO A 48 3.81 5.17 13.73
N ARG A 49 3.98 4.72 14.98
CA ARG A 49 5.08 3.83 15.41
C ARG A 49 4.59 2.41 15.75
N LEU A 50 3.38 2.06 15.30
CA LEU A 50 2.80 0.74 15.54
C LEU A 50 3.51 -0.37 14.74
N GLY A 51 4.00 -0.04 13.55
CA GLY A 51 4.76 -0.96 12.71
C GLY A 51 6.21 -1.12 13.18
N ALA A 52 6.76 -2.33 13.04
CA ALA A 52 8.19 -2.56 13.20
C ALA A 52 8.96 -1.95 12.02
N PRO A 53 10.12 -1.31 12.25
CA PRO A 53 10.96 -0.85 11.15
C PRO A 53 11.46 -2.06 10.34
N VAL A 54 11.27 -2.01 9.02
CA VAL A 54 11.76 -3.06 8.11
C VAL A 54 13.20 -2.75 7.72
N PRO A 55 14.18 -3.61 8.07
CA PRO A 55 15.57 -3.38 7.68
C PRO A 55 15.71 -3.33 6.15
N ARG A 56 16.51 -2.37 5.66
CA ARG A 56 16.79 -2.10 4.22
C ARG A 56 15.75 -1.28 3.47
N VAL A 57 14.67 -0.84 4.11
CA VAL A 57 13.81 0.23 3.60
C VAL A 57 14.24 1.53 4.28
N ALA A 58 15.33 2.14 3.79
CA ALA A 58 15.62 3.53 4.13
C ALA A 58 14.50 4.36 3.49
N GLY A 59 13.83 5.21 4.26
CA GLY A 59 12.69 6.01 3.79
C GLY A 59 13.00 6.61 2.42
N ALA A 60 12.19 6.26 1.43
CA ALA A 60 12.42 6.62 0.04
C ALA A 60 12.64 8.13 -0.07
N SER A 61 13.91 8.54 -0.16
CA SER A 61 14.27 9.84 -0.70
C SER A 61 13.92 9.80 -2.17
N ALA A 62 13.20 10.82 -2.64
CA ALA A 62 12.73 11.00 -4.01
C ALA A 62 13.86 11.25 -5.04
N GLU A 63 14.96 10.51 -4.93
CA GLU A 63 16.11 10.58 -5.83
C GLU A 63 16.39 9.17 -6.35
N GLY A 64 15.72 8.80 -7.44
CA GLY A 64 16.04 7.54 -8.11
C GLY A 64 14.90 6.80 -8.80
N CYS A 65 13.79 7.46 -9.16
CA CYS A 65 12.91 6.90 -10.19
C CYS A 65 13.57 7.13 -11.56
N THR A 66 14.50 6.26 -11.96
CA THR A 66 14.93 6.15 -13.36
C THR A 66 15.48 4.74 -13.63
N THR A 67 14.87 4.13 -14.65
CA THR A 67 15.19 2.83 -15.28
C THR A 67 14.41 1.64 -14.74
N ILE A 68 13.21 1.46 -15.30
CA ILE A 68 12.62 0.13 -15.50
C ILE A 68 13.62 -0.69 -16.32
N ASP A 69 14.12 -1.79 -15.75
CA ASP A 69 14.95 -2.76 -16.47
C ASP A 69 14.07 -3.51 -17.48
N PRO A 70 14.34 -3.45 -18.79
CA PRO A 70 13.56 -4.14 -19.82
C PRO A 70 13.75 -5.66 -19.84
N ARG A 71 14.43 -6.27 -18.86
CA ARG A 71 14.68 -7.72 -18.80
C ARG A 71 13.97 -8.48 -17.69
N TYR A 72 12.94 -7.92 -17.05
CA TYR A 72 12.09 -8.71 -16.17
C TYR A 72 10.98 -9.41 -16.99
N PRO A 73 10.97 -10.75 -17.08
CA PRO A 73 9.93 -11.51 -17.79
C PRO A 73 8.61 -11.58 -17.01
#